data_AF-A0A4Y8PZ39-F1
#
_entry.id   AF-A0A4Y8PZ39-F1
#
_cell.length_a   1.000
_cell.length_b   1.000
_cell.length_c   1.000
_cell.angle_alpha   90.00
_cell.angle_beta   90.00
_cell.angle_gamma   90.00
#
_symmetry.space_group_name_H-M   'P 1'
#
loop_
_entity.id
_entity.type
_entity.pdbx_description
1 polymer ?
#
loop_
_entity_poly.entity_id
_entity_poly.type
_entity_poly.pdbx_seq_one_letter_code
_entity_poly.pdbx_strand_id
1 'polypeptide(L)' 'MISFNVNEWLDEYNDYLKLYEMFGDKQYLQEAEEALNSLRAFLRRSDAHARIEHAVKQPEKQKLHFI' A
#
# COMPACT_ATOMS: atom_id res chain seq x y z
N MET A 1 -10.61 -5.01 -6.84
CA MET A 1 -10.74 -3.89 -5.87
C MET A 1 -9.36 -3.42 -5.41
N ILE A 2 -8.50 -4.29 -4.87
CA ILE A 2 -7.13 -3.93 -4.41
C ILE A 2 -6.25 -3.33 -5.53
N SER A 3 -6.29 -3.88 -6.75
CA SER A 3 -5.50 -3.36 -7.87
C SER A 3 -5.93 -1.98 -8.37
N PHE A 4 -7.21 -1.61 -8.18
CA PHE A 4 -7.75 -0.34 -8.64
C PHE A 4 -7.18 0.81 -7.80
N ASN A 5 -7.22 0.66 -6.46
CA ASN A 5 -6.71 1.68 -5.54
C ASN A 5 -5.18 1.87 -5.62
N VAL A 6 -4.43 0.81 -5.96
CA VAL A 6 -2.96 0.92 -6.12
C VAL A 6 -2.58 1.75 -7.32
N ASN A 7 -3.27 1.56 -8.46
CA ASN A 7 -3.00 2.32 -9.67
C ASN A 7 -3.37 3.78 -9.48
N GLU A 8 -4.50 4.06 -8.82
CA GLU A 8 -4.95 5.43 -8.53
C GLU A 8 -3.91 6.25 -7.74
N TRP A 9 -3.35 5.69 -6.66
CA TRP A 9 -2.29 6.41 -5.91
C TRP A 9 -0.98 6.59 -6.69
N LEU A 10 -0.67 5.67 -7.62
CA LEU A 10 0.50 5.83 -8.49
C LEU A 10 0.25 6.91 -9.57
N ASP A 11 -0.96 6.97 -10.09
CA ASP A 11 -1.37 8.00 -11.05
C ASP A 11 -1.35 9.38 -10.38
N GLU A 12 -1.93 9.51 -9.17
CA GLU A 12 -1.88 10.74 -8.37
C GLU A 12 -0.44 11.18 -8.07
N TYR A 13 0.43 10.24 -7.65
CA TYR A 13 1.85 10.52 -7.43
C TYR A 13 2.51 11.10 -8.69
N ASN A 14 2.29 10.46 -9.84
CA ASN A 14 2.88 10.88 -11.10
C ASN A 14 2.34 12.23 -11.55
N ASP A 15 1.05 12.50 -11.35
CA ASP A 15 0.43 13.77 -11.71
C ASP A 15 0.96 14.91 -10.85
N TYR A 16 1.14 14.70 -9.54
CA TYR A 16 1.79 15.70 -8.68
C TYR A 16 3.25 15.97 -9.07
N LEU A 17 4.02 14.94 -9.46
CA LEU A 17 5.37 15.16 -9.97
C LEU A 17 5.39 15.99 -11.26
N LYS A 18 4.46 15.76 -12.19
CA LYS A 18 4.32 16.58 -13.40
C LYS A 18 3.94 18.03 -13.05
N LEU A 19 3.02 18.24 -12.11
CA LEU A 19 2.66 19.58 -11.65
C LEU A 19 3.86 20.30 -11.03
N TYR A 20 4.68 19.59 -10.25
CA TYR A 20 5.94 20.13 -9.74
C TYR A 20 6.90 20.51 -10.88
N GLU A 21 7.06 19.65 -11.89
CA GLU A 21 7.90 19.93 -13.05
C GLU A 21 7.42 21.17 -13.82
N MET A 22 6.11 21.33 -13.97
CA MET A 22 5.50 22.44 -14.71
C MET A 22 5.57 23.78 -13.96
N PHE A 23 5.35 23.77 -12.64
CA PHE A 23 5.13 25.00 -11.87
C PHE A 23 6.23 25.29 -10.84
N GLY A 24 7.07 24.32 -10.49
CA GLY A 24 8.15 24.45 -9.51
C GLY A 24 7.68 24.59 -8.06
N ASP A 25 6.38 24.47 -7.79
CA ASP A 25 5.80 24.63 -6.45
C ASP A 25 6.02 23.37 -5.59
N LYS A 26 6.76 23.53 -4.49
CA LYS A 26 7.08 22.45 -3.56
C LYS A 26 5.86 21.83 -2.89
N GLN A 27 4.70 22.50 -2.86
CA GLN A 27 3.48 21.89 -2.38
C GLN A 27 3.16 20.61 -3.17
N TYR A 28 3.35 20.61 -4.49
CA TYR A 28 3.12 19.40 -5.31
C TYR A 28 4.05 18.24 -4.94
N LEU A 29 5.28 18.50 -4.51
CA LEU A 29 6.15 17.43 -3.98
C LEU A 29 5.62 16.85 -2.67
N GLN A 30 5.05 17.69 -1.79
CA GLN A 30 4.46 17.22 -0.54
C GLN A 30 3.24 16.33 -0.82
N GLU A 31 2.36 16.76 -1.71
CA GLU A 31 1.19 15.98 -2.13
C GLU A 31 1.60 14.63 -2.76
N ALA A 32 2.66 14.61 -3.58
CA ALA A 32 3.21 13.37 -4.12
C ALA A 32 3.72 12.44 -2.99
N GLU A 33 4.43 12.97 -2.00
CA GLU A 33 4.88 12.17 -0.85
C GLU A 33 3.70 11.59 -0.05
N GLU A 34 2.62 12.34 0.11
CA GLU A 34 1.39 11.88 0.77
C GLU A 34 0.70 10.73 0.01
N ALA A 35 0.59 10.83 -1.31
CA ALA A 35 0.06 9.76 -2.16
C ALA A 35 0.89 8.46 -2.00
N LEU A 36 2.22 8.58 -2.06
CA LEU A 36 3.12 7.44 -1.90
C LEU A 36 3.05 6.81 -0.49
N ASN A 37 2.91 7.64 0.54
CA ASN A 37 2.76 7.15 1.92
C ASN A 37 1.43 6.42 2.13
N SER A 38 0.36 6.89 1.51
CA SER A 38 -0.96 6.23 1.53
C SER A 38 -0.89 4.86 0.86
N LEU A 39 -0.25 4.76 -0.30
CA LEU A 39 0.00 3.49 -0.99
C LEU A 39 0.80 2.52 -0.09
N ARG A 40 1.89 2.96 0.52
CA ARG A 40 2.71 2.13 1.42
C ARG A 40 1.90 1.61 2.61
N ALA A 41 1.08 2.46 3.21
CA ALA A 41 0.23 2.07 4.34
C ALA A 41 -0.79 1.01 3.94
N PHE A 42 -1.39 1.16 2.75
CA PHE A 42 -2.32 0.16 2.22
C PHE A 42 -1.64 -1.17 1.94
N LEU A 43 -0.48 -1.19 1.27
CA LEU A 43 0.25 -2.43 0.98
C LEU A 43 0.60 -3.19 2.26
N ARG A 44 1.07 -2.49 3.30
CA ARG A 44 1.34 -3.09 4.63
C ARG A 44 0.09 -3.74 5.24
N ARG A 45 -1.07 -3.08 5.14
CA ARG A 45 -2.34 -3.64 5.64
C ARG A 45 -2.78 -4.85 4.82
N SER A 46 -2.61 -4.80 3.50
CA SER A 46 -2.92 -5.93 2.61
C SER A 46 -2.04 -7.15 2.91
N ASP A 47 -0.74 -6.94 3.11
CA ASP A 47 0.19 -8.01 3.49
C ASP A 47 -0.16 -8.62 4.86
N ALA A 48 -0.48 -7.77 5.83
CA ALA A 48 -0.91 -8.24 7.14
C ALA A 48 -2.22 -9.04 7.05
N HIS A 49 -3.18 -8.59 6.26
CA HIS A 49 -4.44 -9.29 6.03
C HIS A 49 -4.20 -10.66 5.41
N ALA A 50 -3.37 -10.75 4.36
CA ALA A 50 -3.04 -12.01 3.71
C ALA A 50 -2.37 -13.01 4.67
N ARG A 51 -1.47 -12.54 5.56
CA ARG A 51 -0.84 -13.38 6.59
C ARG A 51 -1.86 -13.92 7.59
N ILE A 52 -2.78 -13.07 8.07
CA ILE A 52 -3.82 -13.47 9.01
C ILE A 52 -4.77 -14.48 8.36
N GLU A 53 -5.21 -14.22 7.13
CA GLU A 53 -6.08 -15.11 6.37
C GLU A 53 -5.44 -16.49 6.18
N HIS A 54 -4.15 -16.53 5.85
CA HIS A 54 -3.39 -17.77 5.76
C HIS A 54 -3.30 -18.51 7.10
N ALA A 55 -3.08 -17.80 8.20
CA ALA A 55 -3.04 -18.39 9.55
C ALA A 55 -4.40 -18.99 9.96
N VAL A 56 -5.50 -18.28 9.69
CA VAL A 56 -6.86 -18.73 10.01
C VAL A 56 -7.26 -19.94 9.18
N LYS A 57 -6.83 -20.01 7.92
CA LYS A 57 -7.10 -21.15 7.02
C LYS A 57 -6.31 -22.42 7.34
N GLN A 58 -5.30 -22.37 8.22
CA GLN A 58 -4.51 -23.54 8.65
C GLN A 58 -4.52 -23.77 10.18
N PRO A 59 -5.68 -24.09 10.80
CA PRO A 59 -5.76 -24.28 12.24
C PRO A 59 -5.06 -25.57 12.74
N GLU A 60 -4.81 -26.57 11.87
CA GLU A 60 -4.47 -27.93 12.31
C GLU A 60 -2.97 -28.26 12.42
N LYS A 61 -2.05 -27.41 11.94
CA LYS A 61 -0.60 -27.69 12.02
C LYS A 61 0.06 -27.30 13.34
N GLN A 62 -0.65 -26.62 14.24
CA GLN A 62 -0.10 -26.21 15.56
C GLN A 62 -0.22 -27.29 16.64
N LYS A 63 -0.97 -28.38 16.43
CA LYS A 63 -1.17 -29.43 17.45
C LYS A 63 -0.13 -30.56 17.45
N LEU A 64 0.80 -30.60 16.49
CA LEU A 64 1.71 -31.74 16.29
C LEU A 64 3.14 -31.55 16.84
N HIS A 65 3.34 -30.60 17.75
CA HIS A 65 4.65 -30.36 18.39
C HIS A 65 4.58 -30.37 19.92
N PHE A 66 3.78 -31.28 20.49
CA PHE A 66 3.89 -31.65 21.90
C PHE A 66 3.65 -33.16 22.00
N ILE A 67 4.70 -33.94 21.70
CA ILE A 67 4.84 -35.35 22.12
C ILE A 67 6.00 -35.40 23.09
#